data_AF-A0A357I162-F1
#
_entry.id   AF-A0A357I162-F1
#
_cell.length_a   1.000
_cell.length_b   1.000
_cell.length_c   1.000
_cell.angle_alpha   90.00
_cell.angle_beta   90.00
_cell.angle_gamma   90.00
#
_symmetry.space_group_name_H-M   'P 1'
#
loop_
_entity.id
_entity.type
_entity.pdbx_description
1 polymer ?
#
loop_
_entity_poly.entity_id
_entity_poly.type
_entity_poly.pdbx_seq_one_letter_code
_entity_poly.pdbx_strand_id
1 'polypeptide(L)' 'DFQGNMFPGSARLLAIADNLREIRTICHCGRKATMNLRTDAAGKPIKEGEQVEIGGNERYVAMCRKHFVEAMA' A
#
# COMPACT_ATOMS: atom_id res chain seq x y z
N ASP A 1 -3.74 4.00 1.66
CA ASP A 1 -3.83 3.10 2.81
C ASP A 1 -3.81 1.67 2.29
N PHE A 2 -4.07 0.70 3.17
CA PHE A 2 -4.04 -0.71 2.85
C PHE A 2 -5.18 -1.17 1.91
N GLN A 3 -6.22 -0.34 1.72
CA GLN A 3 -7.32 -0.58 0.80
C GLN A 3 -7.11 0.10 -0.55
N GLY A 4 -6.00 0.84 -0.72
CA GLY A 4 -5.69 1.59 -1.93
C GLY A 4 -6.28 3.01 -1.98
N ASN A 5 -6.89 3.50 -0.91
CA ASN A 5 -7.35 4.89 -0.82
C ASN A 5 -6.18 5.83 -0.50
N MET A 6 -6.28 7.12 -0.83
CA MET A 6 -5.25 8.08 -0.38
C MET A 6 -5.40 8.38 1.11
N PHE A 7 -4.28 8.53 1.81
CA PHE A 7 -4.30 9.15 3.14
C PHE A 7 -4.71 10.62 2.99
N PRO A 8 -5.63 11.16 3.82
CA PRO A 8 -6.17 12.51 3.62
C PRO A 8 -5.10 13.61 3.53
N GLY A 9 -4.10 13.55 4.43
CA GLY A 9 -2.98 14.50 4.42
C GLY A 9 -2.14 14.38 3.14
N SER A 10 -1.82 13.16 2.72
CA SER A 10 -1.08 12.91 1.49
C SER A 10 -1.85 13.35 0.25
N ALA A 11 -3.16 13.15 0.21
CA ALA A 11 -4.03 13.61 -0.89
C ALA A 11 -3.95 15.13 -1.05
N ARG A 12 -4.02 15.87 0.07
CA ARG A 12 -3.89 17.33 0.05
C ARG A 12 -2.50 17.78 -0.42
N LEU A 13 -1.44 17.17 0.12
CA LEU A 13 -0.07 17.51 -0.27
C LEU A 13 0.19 17.24 -1.75
N LEU A 14 -0.30 16.10 -2.27
CA LEU A 14 -0.16 15.76 -3.69
C LEU A 14 -0.88 16.77 -4.59
N ALA A 15 -2.05 17.28 -4.19
CA ALA A 15 -2.82 18.25 -4.96
C ALA A 15 -2.15 19.63 -5.10
N ILE A 16 -1.25 19.99 -4.18
CA ILE A 16 -0.60 21.32 -4.13
C ILE A 16 0.90 21.26 -4.42
N ALA A 17 1.46 20.08 -4.73
CA ALA A 17 2.90 19.91 -4.86
C ALA A 17 3.43 20.42 -6.20
N ASP A 18 4.40 21.33 -6.18
CA ASP A 18 5.17 21.71 -7.38
C ASP A 18 6.15 20.61 -7.82
N ASN A 19 6.66 19.84 -6.86
CA ASN A 19 7.64 18.78 -7.08
C ASN A 19 7.17 17.48 -6.43
N LEU A 20 7.20 16.39 -7.19
CA LEU A 20 6.85 15.07 -6.72
C LEU A 20 8.01 14.10 -6.95
N ARG A 21 8.55 13.55 -5.86
CA ARG A 21 9.53 12.46 -5.90
C ARG A 21 8.95 11.21 -5.27
N GLU A 22 8.70 10.21 -6.09
CA GLU A 22 8.24 8.91 -5.63
C GLU A 22 9.41 8.08 -5.07
N ILE A 23 9.25 7.55 -3.87
CA ILE A 23 10.16 6.55 -3.28
C ILE A 23 9.75 5.18 -3.80
N ARG A 24 10.71 4.39 -4.26
CA ARG A 24 10.45 3.11 -4.92
C ARG A 24 10.85 1.94 -4.03
N THR A 25 9.96 0.96 -3.96
CA THR A 25 10.24 -0.40 -3.52
C THR A 25 9.92 -1.36 -4.68
N ILE A 26 10.21 -2.65 -4.49
CA ILE A 26 10.07 -3.67 -5.53
C ILE A 26 9.01 -4.69 -5.12
N CYS A 27 8.07 -4.96 -6.01
CA CYS A 27 7.11 -6.06 -5.87
C CYS A 27 7.80 -7.39 -6.20
N HIS A 28 7.31 -8.52 -5.67
CA HIS A 28 7.85 -9.86 -5.96
C HIS A 28 7.96 -10.20 -7.46
N CYS A 29 7.21 -9.51 -8.34
CA CYS A 29 7.32 -9.66 -9.79
C CYS A 29 8.42 -8.79 -10.46
N GLY A 30 9.25 -8.10 -9.68
CA GLY A 30 10.29 -7.19 -10.16
C GLY A 30 9.80 -5.81 -10.59
N ARG A 31 8.48 -5.57 -10.66
CA ARG A 31 7.92 -4.25 -10.99
C ARG A 31 7.96 -3.32 -9.79
N LYS A 32 7.96 -2.02 -10.05
CA LYS A 32 7.82 -0.96 -9.03
C LYS A 32 6.58 -1.23 -8.18
N ALA A 33 6.76 -1.31 -6.86
CA ALA A 33 5.65 -1.38 -5.92
C ALA A 33 5.10 0.02 -5.64
N THR A 34 3.77 0.14 -5.62
CA THR A 34 3.03 1.39 -5.39
C THR A 34 1.86 1.22 -4.43
N MET A 35 1.65 -0.01 -3.94
CA MET A 35 0.59 -0.37 -3.01
C MET A 35 1.20 -1.09 -1.80
N ASN A 36 0.57 -0.96 -0.64
CA ASN A 36 0.92 -1.71 0.56
C ASN A 36 -0.27 -2.59 0.94
N LEU A 37 -0.13 -3.90 0.78
CA LEU A 37 -1.13 -4.88 1.20
C LEU A 37 -1.00 -5.12 2.70
N ARG A 38 -2.12 -5.05 3.45
CA ARG A 38 -2.15 -5.48 4.85
C ARG A 38 -2.55 -6.94 4.94
N THR A 39 -1.81 -7.70 5.75
CA THR A 39 -2.05 -9.13 5.98
C THR A 39 -2.28 -9.45 7.45
N ASP A 40 -3.02 -10.53 7.72
CA ASP A 40 -3.11 -11.12 9.05
C ASP A 40 -1.87 -11.98 9.37
N ALA A 41 -1.86 -12.60 10.56
CA ALA A 41 -0.76 -13.46 11.01
C ALA A 41 -0.55 -14.71 10.14
N ALA A 42 -1.54 -15.11 9.33
CA ALA A 42 -1.45 -16.22 8.38
C ALA A 42 -1.04 -15.74 6.97
N GLY A 43 -0.76 -14.45 6.78
CA GLY A 43 -0.42 -13.85 5.49
C GLY A 43 -1.63 -13.61 4.58
N LYS A 44 -2.86 -13.71 5.10
CA LYS A 44 -4.07 -13.50 4.30
C LYS A 44 -4.38 -12.00 4.18
N PRO A 45 -4.79 -11.52 2.99
CA PRO A 45 -5.21 -10.14 2.77
C PRO A 45 -6.34 -9.70 3.71
N ILE A 46 -6.15 -8.57 4.37
CA ILE A 46 -7.19 -7.90 5.17
C ILE A 46 -7.89 -6.85 4.30
N LYS A 47 -9.21 -6.99 4.13
CA LYS A 47 -10.02 -6.10 3.26
C LYS A 47 -10.65 -4.92 3.99
N GLU A 48 -10.80 -5.01 5.32
CA GLU A 48 -11.50 -4.03 6.16
C GLU A 48 -10.74 -3.78 7.48
N GLY A 49 -11.13 -2.73 8.19
CA GLY A 49 -10.58 -2.33 9.48
C GLY A 49 -9.98 -0.93 9.46
N GLU A 50 -9.42 -0.51 10.60
CA GLU A 50 -8.91 0.84 10.76
C GLU A 50 -7.79 1.18 9.76
N GLN A 51 -7.79 2.42 9.28
CA GLN A 51 -6.80 2.93 8.33
C GLN A 51 -5.39 2.98 8.96
N VAL A 52 -5.32 3.29 10.25
CA VAL A 52 -4.07 3.44 11.01
C VAL A 52 -3.86 2.21 11.88
N GLU A 53 -2.75 1.53 11.67
CA GLU A 53 -2.31 0.41 12.49
C GLU A 53 -0.78 0.32 12.47
N ILE A 54 -0.19 -0.01 13.62
CA ILE A 54 1.27 -0.15 13.74
C ILE A 54 1.64 -1.62 13.47
N GLY A 55 2.55 -1.83 12.53
CA GLY A 55 3.09 -3.15 12.20
C GLY A 55 4.25 -3.06 11.21
N GLY A 56 5.16 -4.03 11.25
CA GLY A 56 6.31 -4.11 10.35
C GLY A 56 6.06 -5.01 9.13
N ASN A 57 7.13 -5.69 8.71
CA ASN A 57 7.09 -6.63 7.58
C ASN A 57 6.17 -7.84 7.84
N GLU A 58 5.81 -8.12 9.09
CA GLU A 58 4.83 -9.18 9.40
C GLU A 58 3.39 -8.80 9.08
N ARG A 59 3.09 -7.51 8.86
CA ARG A 59 1.74 -7.02 8.56
C ARG A 59 1.59 -6.37 7.19
N TYR A 60 2.67 -5.87 6.60
CA TYR A 60 2.60 -5.09 5.37
C TYR A 60 3.54 -5.63 4.28
N VAL A 61 2.96 -5.84 3.10
CA VAL A 61 3.70 -6.32 1.91
C VAL A 61 3.59 -5.29 0.80
N ALA A 62 4.74 -4.80 0.32
CA ALA A 62 4.80 -3.87 -0.80
C ALA A 62 4.52 -4.60 -2.14
N MET A 63 3.54 -4.11 -2.90
CA MET A 63 3.10 -4.73 -4.15
C MET A 63 2.92 -3.72 -5.28
N CYS A 64 3.03 -4.20 -6.52
CA CYS A 64 2.57 -3.45 -7.67
C CYS A 64 1.03 -3.48 -7.71
N ARG A 65 0.41 -2.52 -8.39
CA ARG A 65 -1.06 -2.42 -8.46
C ARG A 65 -1.74 -3.70 -8.95
N LYS A 66 -1.13 -4.42 -9.89
CA LYS A 66 -1.69 -5.67 -10.43
C LYS A 66 -1.83 -6.73 -9.34
N HIS A 67 -0.74 -7.11 -8.68
CA HIS A 67 -0.76 -8.15 -7.64
C HIS A 67 -1.54 -7.72 -6.40
N PHE A 68 -1.59 -6.42 -6.08
CA PHE A 68 -2.46 -5.92 -5.03
C PHE A 68 -3.94 -6.21 -5.33
N VAL A 69 -4.41 -5.90 -6.56
CA VAL A 69 -5.80 -6.19 -6.95
C VAL A 69 -6.07 -7.69 -6.99
N GLU A 70 -5.14 -8.50 -7.48
CA GLU A 70 -5.27 -9.97 -7.49
C GLU A 70 -5.34 -10.56 -6.07
N ALA A 71 -4.58 -10.02 -5.12
CA ALA A 71 -4.66 -10.42 -3.72
C ALA A 71 -5.95 -9.96 -3.03
N MET A 72 -6.55 -8.86 -3.49
CA MET A 72 -7.78 -8.30 -2.93
C MET A 72 -9.06 -8.82 -3.58
N ALA A 73 -8.96 -9.61 -4.67
CA ALA A 73 -10.07 -10.35 -5.26
C ALA A 73 -10.66 -11.35 -4.25
#